data_AF-B4PBI3-F1
#
_entry.id   AF-B4PBI3-F1
#
_cell.length_a   1.000
_cell.length_b   1.000
_cell.length_c   1.000
_cell.angle_alpha   90.00
_cell.angle_beta   90.00
_cell.angle_gamma   90.00
#
_symmetry.space_group_name_H-M   'P 1'
#
loop_
_entity.id
_entity.type
_entity.pdbx_description
1 polymer ?
#
loop_
_entity_poly.entity_id
_entity_poly.type
_entity_poly.pdbx_seq_one_letter_code
_entity_poly.pdbx_strand_id
1 'polypeptide(L)'
;MTAKSDMDILANSMYEDDPNGNLAPAATKDQESVKPEELKVTTSGTKTTSPNSSTITSTSPRWGPQNKGAQELALLYSPGKRAQEIICVYTCIGLMIINLALIVRHLRLERISVAFLSALCGIITADFASGLVHWAADTWGSVDIPMIGKNFLRPFREHHLDPTSITRHDFIETNGDNFMVGIPILGYLAQYFYFRTPSEIQQHFGWIAYVFLCSIFVAMTNQIHKWSHTYWGLPRWVLLLQSCHIILPRKHHRIHHVAPHETYFCITTGWLNWPLERIRFWSTIELIIEHFTGLKPRDDDLKWAKKLT
;
A
#
# COMPACT_ATOMS: atom_id res chain seq x y z
N MET A 1 5.53 -18.31 11.47
CA MET A 1 5.16 -18.46 10.05
C MET A 1 6.42 -18.59 9.21
N THR A 2 6.39 -19.42 8.17
CA THR A 2 7.42 -19.57 7.13
C THR A 2 7.25 -18.47 6.08
N ALA A 3 8.35 -17.96 5.50
CA ALA A 3 8.28 -17.01 4.40
C ALA A 3 7.45 -17.61 3.23
N LYS A 4 6.60 -16.80 2.60
CA LYS A 4 5.74 -17.23 1.48
C LYS A 4 6.61 -17.79 0.35
N SER A 5 6.24 -18.95 -0.20
CA SER A 5 6.96 -19.51 -1.35
C SER A 5 6.60 -18.75 -2.62
N ASP A 6 7.46 -18.81 -3.65
CA ASP A 6 7.17 -18.21 -4.96
C ASP A 6 5.87 -18.76 -5.56
N MET A 7 5.55 -20.04 -5.30
CA MET A 7 4.30 -20.66 -5.74
C MET A 7 3.09 -20.09 -5.00
N ASP A 8 3.19 -19.82 -3.69
CA ASP A 8 2.12 -19.20 -2.92
C ASP A 8 1.88 -17.75 -3.37
N ILE A 9 2.97 -17.04 -3.69
CA ILE A 9 2.91 -15.69 -4.24
C ILE A 9 2.19 -15.75 -5.58
N LEU A 10 2.62 -16.60 -6.52
CA LEU A 10 2.00 -16.69 -7.85
C LEU A 10 0.52 -17.09 -7.79
N ALA A 11 0.16 -18.09 -6.97
CA ALA A 11 -1.21 -18.61 -6.89
C ALA A 11 -2.22 -17.59 -6.30
N ASN A 12 -1.75 -16.65 -5.48
CA ASN A 12 -2.60 -15.68 -4.79
C ASN A 12 -2.34 -14.23 -5.23
N SER A 13 -1.36 -13.98 -6.10
CA SER A 13 -1.04 -12.65 -6.59
C SER A 13 -1.88 -12.26 -7.79
N MET A 14 -2.20 -10.98 -7.90
CA MET A 14 -2.68 -10.42 -9.15
C MET A 14 -1.59 -10.55 -10.22
N TYR A 15 -1.92 -11.14 -11.38
CA TYR A 15 -0.97 -11.29 -12.48
C TYR A 15 -0.67 -9.91 -13.12
N GLU A 16 0.58 -9.67 -13.50
CA GLU A 16 0.99 -8.39 -14.12
C GLU A 16 0.20 -8.10 -15.41
N ASP A 17 -0.23 -9.15 -16.12
CA ASP A 17 -1.01 -9.07 -17.36
C ASP A 17 -2.52 -8.96 -17.14
N ASP A 18 -3.01 -9.21 -15.93
CA ASP A 18 -4.43 -9.05 -15.57
C ASP A 18 -4.61 -8.42 -14.18
N PRO A 19 -4.38 -7.10 -14.07
CA PRO A 19 -4.48 -6.38 -12.82
C PRO A 19 -5.93 -6.33 -12.28
N ASN A 20 -6.94 -6.66 -13.08
CA ASN A 20 -8.34 -6.67 -12.66
C ASN A 20 -8.83 -8.05 -12.19
N GLY A 21 -7.99 -9.09 -12.25
CA GLY A 21 -8.33 -10.43 -11.77
C GLY A 21 -9.38 -11.18 -12.58
N ASN A 22 -9.66 -10.74 -13.81
CA ASN A 22 -10.66 -11.34 -14.68
C ASN A 22 -10.32 -12.79 -15.11
N LEU A 23 -9.07 -13.19 -14.97
CA LEU A 23 -8.51 -14.49 -15.30
C LEU A 23 -8.07 -15.18 -14.01
N ALA A 24 -9.03 -15.80 -13.31
CA ALA A 24 -8.70 -16.77 -12.27
C ALA A 24 -7.93 -17.95 -12.90
N PRO A 25 -6.98 -18.59 -12.17
CA PRO A 25 -6.41 -19.85 -12.63
C PRO A 25 -7.55 -20.87 -12.80
N ALA A 26 -7.68 -21.45 -13.99
CA ALA A 26 -8.56 -22.60 -14.17
C ALA A 26 -8.08 -23.69 -13.21
N ALA A 27 -8.87 -24.00 -12.19
CA ALA A 27 -8.55 -25.08 -11.27
C ALA A 27 -8.58 -26.40 -12.06
N THR A 28 -7.42 -26.92 -12.46
CA THR A 28 -7.27 -28.30 -12.88
C THR A 28 -7.56 -29.17 -11.66
N LYS A 29 -8.74 -29.76 -11.61
CA LYS A 29 -9.06 -30.87 -10.71
C LYS A 29 -8.21 -32.07 -11.14
N ASP A 30 -7.03 -32.22 -10.55
CA ASP A 30 -6.30 -33.49 -10.52
C ASP A 30 -5.72 -33.71 -9.13
N GLN A 31 -6.59 -34.07 -8.19
CA GLN A 31 -6.25 -34.85 -7.01
C GLN A 31 -7.35 -35.88 -6.80
N GLU A 32 -7.26 -37.00 -7.53
CA GLU A 32 -7.88 -38.23 -7.10
C GLU A 32 -6.83 -39.34 -7.04
N SER A 33 -6.85 -40.00 -5.91
CA SER A 33 -5.96 -41.04 -5.44
C SER A 33 -5.88 -42.24 -6.38
N VAL A 34 -4.65 -42.66 -6.67
CA VAL A 34 -4.33 -43.96 -7.29
C VAL A 34 -4.71 -45.10 -6.34
N LYS A 35 -5.56 -46.03 -6.79
CA LYS A 35 -5.51 -47.46 -6.42
C LYS A 35 -5.84 -48.34 -7.64
N PRO A 36 -5.26 -49.55 -7.74
CA PRO A 36 -5.28 -50.34 -8.97
C PRO A 36 -6.38 -51.41 -8.93
N GLU A 37 -7.02 -51.70 -10.07
CA GLU A 37 -7.66 -53.01 -10.31
C GLU A 37 -7.90 -53.27 -11.80
N GLU A 38 -8.02 -54.55 -12.12
CA GLU A 38 -7.71 -55.24 -13.37
C GLU A 38 -8.68 -55.07 -14.55
N LEU A 39 -8.08 -55.12 -15.75
CA LEU A 39 -8.50 -55.77 -17.01
C LEU A 39 -9.97 -56.20 -17.21
N LYS A 40 -10.61 -55.63 -18.25
CA LYS A 40 -11.31 -56.45 -19.27
C LYS A 40 -11.50 -55.70 -20.60
N VAL A 41 -11.10 -56.38 -21.67
CA VAL A 41 -11.22 -56.03 -23.09
C VAL A 41 -12.65 -56.24 -23.55
N THR A 42 -13.23 -55.27 -24.28
CA THR A 42 -14.11 -55.54 -25.44
C THR A 42 -14.25 -54.31 -26.36
N THR A 43 -14.26 -54.59 -27.65
CA THR A 43 -14.19 -53.70 -28.81
C THR A 43 -15.54 -53.14 -29.30
N SER A 44 -15.43 -52.04 -30.07
CA SER A 44 -16.32 -51.53 -31.13
C SER A 44 -17.34 -50.46 -30.77
N GLY A 45 -17.34 -49.37 -31.57
CA GLY A 45 -18.41 -48.38 -31.63
C GLY A 45 -17.94 -46.93 -31.82
N THR A 46 -17.39 -46.61 -32.99
CA THR A 46 -17.13 -45.21 -33.39
C THR A 46 -18.46 -44.46 -33.54
N LYS A 47 -18.79 -43.62 -32.56
CA LYS A 47 -19.75 -42.52 -32.73
C LYS A 47 -19.08 -41.25 -32.23
N THR A 48 -18.79 -40.38 -33.18
CA THR A 48 -18.44 -38.97 -32.99
C THR A 48 -19.55 -38.27 -32.21
N THR A 49 -19.32 -38.07 -30.92
CA THR A 49 -20.03 -37.08 -30.10
C THR A 49 -19.05 -35.98 -29.76
N SER A 50 -19.36 -34.76 -30.21
CA SER A 50 -18.66 -33.52 -29.89
C SER A 50 -18.34 -33.45 -28.39
N PRO A 51 -17.12 -33.04 -27.97
CA PRO A 51 -16.89 -32.82 -26.57
C PRO A 51 -17.68 -31.59 -26.14
N ASN A 52 -18.52 -31.81 -25.13
CA ASN A 52 -19.27 -30.83 -24.39
C ASN A 52 -18.47 -29.53 -24.20
N SER A 53 -19.13 -28.40 -24.45
CA SER A 53 -18.71 -27.12 -23.86
C SER A 53 -18.66 -27.33 -22.35
N SER A 54 -17.45 -27.52 -21.82
CA SER A 54 -17.21 -27.41 -20.39
C SER A 54 -17.68 -26.02 -20.01
N THR A 55 -18.82 -25.94 -19.33
CA THR A 55 -19.26 -24.74 -18.63
C THR A 55 -18.16 -24.44 -17.63
N ILE A 56 -17.19 -23.60 -18.04
CA ILE A 56 -16.27 -22.97 -17.12
C ILE A 56 -17.21 -22.13 -16.25
N THR A 57 -17.57 -22.65 -15.08
CA THR A 57 -18.11 -21.83 -14.02
C THR A 57 -17.00 -20.85 -13.67
N SER A 58 -16.96 -19.72 -14.36
CA SER A 58 -16.11 -18.59 -14.00
C SER A 58 -16.64 -18.07 -12.67
N THR A 59 -16.20 -18.70 -11.58
CA THR A 59 -16.34 -18.11 -10.25
C THR A 59 -15.67 -16.76 -10.33
N SER A 60 -16.44 -15.68 -10.16
CA SER A 60 -15.89 -14.33 -10.14
C SER A 60 -14.75 -14.27 -9.12
N PRO A 61 -13.63 -13.61 -9.44
CA PRO A 61 -12.51 -13.48 -8.52
C PRO A 61 -12.99 -12.91 -7.16
N ARG A 62 -12.36 -13.36 -6.07
CA ARG A 62 -12.66 -12.87 -4.70
C ARG A 62 -12.38 -11.37 -4.55
N TRP A 63 -11.54 -10.82 -5.41
CA TRP A 63 -11.00 -9.47 -5.38
C TRP A 63 -11.21 -8.79 -6.74
N GLY A 64 -10.99 -7.49 -6.81
CA GLY A 64 -11.14 -6.67 -8.02
C GLY A 64 -12.40 -5.79 -8.02
N PRO A 65 -12.61 -5.00 -9.08
CA PRO A 65 -13.64 -3.95 -9.12
C PRO A 65 -15.08 -4.48 -9.08
N GLN A 66 -15.29 -5.76 -9.36
CA GLN A 66 -16.59 -6.43 -9.26
C GLN A 66 -16.90 -6.90 -7.83
N ASN A 67 -15.97 -6.78 -6.88
CA ASN A 67 -16.22 -7.12 -5.48
C ASN A 67 -17.23 -6.15 -4.86
N LYS A 68 -18.35 -6.67 -4.31
CA LYS A 68 -19.41 -5.85 -3.70
C LYS A 68 -18.94 -5.04 -2.49
N GLY A 69 -18.03 -5.58 -1.68
CA GLY A 69 -17.44 -4.86 -0.56
C GLY A 69 -16.63 -3.66 -1.03
N ALA A 70 -15.84 -3.79 -2.10
CA ALA A 70 -15.13 -2.68 -2.71
C ALA A 70 -16.09 -1.59 -3.21
N GLN A 71 -17.18 -1.99 -3.89
CA GLN A 71 -18.20 -1.06 -4.37
C GLN A 71 -18.95 -0.35 -3.23
N GLU A 72 -19.30 -1.07 -2.16
CA GLU A 72 -19.92 -0.51 -0.96
C GLU A 72 -19.00 0.53 -0.31
N LEU A 73 -17.72 0.23 -0.19
CA LEU A 73 -16.72 1.14 0.36
C LEU A 73 -16.55 2.38 -0.54
N ALA A 74 -16.46 2.22 -1.86
CA ALA A 74 -16.35 3.35 -2.79
C ALA A 74 -17.50 4.37 -2.62
N LEU A 75 -18.72 3.89 -2.36
CA LEU A 75 -19.91 4.73 -2.14
C LEU A 75 -19.87 5.55 -0.85
N LEU A 76 -18.99 5.23 0.10
CA LEU A 76 -18.83 6.00 1.34
C LEU A 76 -17.96 7.25 1.14
N TYR A 77 -17.40 7.48 -0.06
CA TYR A 77 -16.72 8.74 -0.37
C TYR A 77 -17.70 9.90 -0.42
N SER A 78 -17.40 10.96 0.33
CA SER A 78 -18.31 12.09 0.52
C SER A 78 -17.76 13.40 -0.04
N PRO A 79 -18.63 14.33 -0.47
CA PRO A 79 -18.20 15.67 -0.86
C PRO A 79 -17.44 16.41 0.25
N GLY A 80 -17.78 16.18 1.52
CA GLY A 80 -17.08 16.76 2.67
C GLY A 80 -15.64 16.27 2.78
N LYS A 81 -15.40 14.97 2.57
CA LYS A 81 -14.05 14.40 2.50
C LYS A 81 -13.26 15.01 1.35
N ARG A 82 -13.85 15.10 0.16
CA ARG A 82 -13.22 15.75 -1.00
C ARG A 82 -12.80 17.19 -0.71
N ALA A 83 -13.68 17.98 -0.10
CA ALA A 83 -13.38 19.37 0.25
C ALA A 83 -12.20 19.46 1.24
N GLN A 84 -12.16 18.58 2.25
CA GLN A 84 -11.04 18.50 3.18
C GLN A 84 -9.72 18.16 2.49
N GLU A 85 -9.70 17.15 1.61
CA GLU A 85 -8.50 16.75 0.86
C GLU A 85 -7.98 17.90 -0.02
N ILE A 86 -8.86 18.60 -0.73
CA ILE A 86 -8.52 19.77 -1.54
C ILE A 86 -7.83 20.83 -0.68
N ILE A 87 -8.46 21.23 0.43
CA ILE A 87 -7.92 22.25 1.34
C ILE A 87 -6.54 21.82 1.86
N CYS A 88 -6.40 20.55 2.23
CA CYS A 88 -5.17 20.03 2.81
C CYS A 88 -4.03 20.00 1.80
N VAL A 89 -4.28 19.55 0.58
CA VAL A 89 -3.28 19.52 -0.49
C VAL A 89 -2.78 20.93 -0.78
N TYR A 90 -3.67 21.89 -1.06
CA TYR A 90 -3.25 23.25 -1.38
C TYR A 90 -2.54 23.96 -0.23
N THR A 91 -3.04 23.80 1.01
CA THR A 91 -2.41 24.39 2.21
C THR A 91 -1.00 23.82 2.41
N CYS A 92 -0.86 22.50 2.32
CA CYS A 92 0.41 21.83 2.53
C CYS A 92 1.42 22.15 1.41
N ILE A 93 1.00 22.22 0.14
CA ILE A 93 1.85 22.69 -0.96
C ILE A 93 2.33 24.13 -0.71
N GLY A 94 1.44 25.02 -0.28
CA GLY A 94 1.81 26.40 0.09
C GLY A 94 2.89 26.43 1.18
N LEU A 95 2.72 25.64 2.24
CA LEU A 95 3.71 25.50 3.30
C LEU A 95 5.03 24.88 2.82
N MET A 96 4.99 23.89 1.92
CA MET A 96 6.19 23.31 1.32
C MET A 96 6.98 24.36 0.53
N ILE A 97 6.30 25.17 -0.28
CA ILE A 97 6.93 26.25 -1.07
C ILE A 97 7.56 27.30 -0.14
N ILE A 98 6.83 27.74 0.89
CA ILE A 98 7.33 28.72 1.88
C ILE A 98 8.58 28.17 2.58
N ASN A 99 8.49 26.96 3.14
CA ASN A 99 9.62 26.35 3.84
C ASN A 99 10.81 26.10 2.89
N LEU A 100 10.58 25.68 1.65
CA LEU A 100 11.65 25.50 0.68
C LEU A 100 12.37 26.83 0.39
N ALA A 101 11.62 27.91 0.16
CA ALA A 101 12.22 29.23 -0.07
C ALA A 101 13.05 29.70 1.12
N LEU A 102 12.57 29.49 2.35
CA LEU A 102 13.29 29.80 3.58
C LEU A 102 14.56 28.93 3.74
N ILE A 103 14.47 27.62 3.49
CA ILE A 103 15.61 26.71 3.53
C ILE A 103 16.68 27.12 2.51
N VAL A 104 16.28 27.41 1.26
CA VAL A 104 17.19 27.83 0.19
C VAL A 104 17.89 29.14 0.54
N ARG A 105 17.18 30.11 1.13
CA ARG A 105 17.78 31.38 1.62
C ARG A 105 18.87 31.16 2.67
N HIS A 106 18.77 30.08 3.45
CA HIS A 106 19.72 29.72 4.50
C HIS A 106 20.67 28.58 4.12
N LEU A 107 20.60 28.06 2.89
CA LEU A 107 21.46 26.97 2.45
C LEU A 107 22.89 27.46 2.28
N ARG A 108 23.83 26.75 2.90
CA ARG A 108 25.27 26.91 2.67
C ARG A 108 25.79 25.65 1.99
N LEU A 109 26.51 25.81 0.88
CA LEU A 109 27.03 24.67 0.10
C LEU A 109 27.96 23.77 0.94
N GLU A 110 28.67 24.33 1.91
CA GLU A 110 29.49 23.59 2.88
C GLU A 110 28.70 22.56 3.71
N ARG A 111 27.37 22.72 3.82
CA ARG A 111 26.46 21.85 4.56
C ARG A 111 25.63 20.91 3.68
N ILE A 112 25.94 20.81 2.39
CA ILE A 112 25.15 19.99 1.47
C ILE A 112 25.15 18.50 1.88
N SER A 113 26.25 18.00 2.43
CA SER A 113 26.35 16.64 2.98
C SER A 113 25.36 16.40 4.12
N VAL A 114 25.13 17.41 4.97
CA VAL A 114 24.13 17.35 6.04
C VAL A 114 22.73 17.23 5.44
N ALA A 115 22.43 17.99 4.38
CA ALA A 115 21.15 17.89 3.70
C ALA A 115 20.92 16.49 3.08
N PHE A 116 21.95 15.88 2.48
CA PHE A 116 21.88 14.51 1.98
C PHE A 116 21.64 13.48 3.08
N LEU A 117 22.36 13.58 4.21
CA LEU A 117 22.15 12.69 5.35
C LEU A 117 20.74 12.86 5.94
N SER A 118 20.27 14.10 6.05
CA SER A 118 18.90 14.42 6.46
C SER A 118 17.86 13.84 5.51
N ALA A 119 18.11 13.86 4.19
CA ALA A 119 17.25 13.23 3.20
C ALA A 119 17.17 11.71 3.40
N LEU A 120 18.33 11.07 3.61
CA LEU A 120 18.42 9.63 3.83
C LEU A 120 17.69 9.21 5.11
N CYS A 121 17.90 9.93 6.21
CA CYS A 121 17.16 9.70 7.44
C CYS A 121 15.65 9.94 7.23
N GLY A 122 15.29 11.02 6.52
CA GLY A 122 13.90 11.36 6.25
C GLY A 122 13.16 10.29 5.45
N ILE A 123 13.78 9.73 4.41
CA ILE A 123 13.15 8.69 3.59
C ILE A 123 13.02 7.37 4.33
N ILE A 124 14.00 7.01 5.17
CA ILE A 124 13.94 5.82 6.04
C ILE A 124 12.82 5.98 7.08
N THR A 125 12.72 7.16 7.72
CA THR A 125 11.63 7.46 8.66
C THR A 125 10.27 7.39 7.96
N ALA A 126 10.12 7.99 6.77
CA ALA A 126 8.89 7.94 6.01
C ALA A 126 8.50 6.51 5.59
N ASP A 127 9.48 5.68 5.21
CA ASP A 127 9.25 4.26 4.91
C ASP A 127 8.76 3.50 6.14
N PHE A 128 9.41 3.67 7.29
CA PHE A 128 8.97 3.06 8.55
C PHE A 128 7.58 3.51 8.96
N ALA A 129 7.35 4.83 8.98
CA ALA A 129 6.08 5.42 9.37
C ALA A 129 4.94 4.95 8.45
N SER A 130 5.21 4.84 7.14
CA SER A 130 4.24 4.28 6.20
C SER A 130 3.87 2.84 6.54
N GLY A 131 4.86 2.01 6.89
CA GLY A 131 4.61 0.63 7.32
C GLY A 131 3.85 0.54 8.63
N LEU A 132 4.15 1.40 9.59
CA LEU A 132 3.45 1.44 10.88
C LEU A 132 1.97 1.82 10.71
N VAL A 133 1.68 2.86 9.92
CA VAL A 133 0.30 3.30 9.66
C VAL A 133 -0.46 2.24 8.86
N HIS A 134 0.18 1.68 7.82
CA HIS A 134 -0.42 0.63 6.99
C HIS A 134 -0.72 -0.63 7.81
N TRP A 135 0.26 -1.14 8.57
CA TRP A 135 0.07 -2.25 9.48
C TRP A 135 -1.05 -1.99 10.50
N ALA A 136 -1.10 -0.80 11.10
CA ALA A 136 -2.12 -0.46 12.08
C ALA A 136 -3.53 -0.41 11.45
N ALA A 137 -3.65 0.18 10.26
CA ALA A 137 -4.91 0.26 9.53
C ALA A 137 -5.39 -1.14 9.10
N ASP A 138 -4.51 -1.96 8.55
CA ASP A 138 -4.83 -3.30 8.05
C ASP A 138 -5.16 -4.26 9.18
N THR A 139 -4.39 -4.19 10.25
CA THR A 139 -4.46 -5.17 11.33
C THR A 139 -5.53 -4.85 12.35
N TRP A 140 -5.71 -3.58 12.70
CA TRP A 140 -6.56 -3.18 13.83
C TRP A 140 -7.65 -2.19 13.44
N GLY A 141 -7.58 -1.61 12.24
CA GLY A 141 -8.58 -0.66 11.77
C GLY A 141 -9.96 -1.29 11.61
N SER A 142 -11.00 -0.47 11.76
CA SER A 142 -12.36 -0.83 11.32
C SER A 142 -13.04 0.39 10.73
N VAL A 143 -13.83 0.17 9.68
CA VAL A 143 -14.60 1.23 9.00
C VAL A 143 -15.70 1.80 9.92
N ASP A 144 -16.06 1.05 10.97
CA ASP A 144 -17.07 1.43 11.95
C ASP A 144 -16.55 2.40 13.02
N ILE A 145 -15.23 2.63 13.10
CA ILE A 145 -14.66 3.60 14.05
C ILE A 145 -15.23 5.00 13.72
N PRO A 146 -15.91 5.67 14.66
CA PRO A 146 -16.52 6.97 14.40
C PRO A 146 -15.48 7.98 13.90
N MET A 147 -15.86 8.76 12.88
CA MET A 147 -15.05 9.81 12.22
C MET A 147 -13.80 9.33 11.47
N ILE A 148 -13.07 8.34 11.98
CA ILE A 148 -11.80 7.85 11.42
C ILE A 148 -12.06 6.76 10.37
N GLY A 149 -12.98 5.83 10.64
CA GLY A 149 -13.20 4.64 9.81
C GLY A 149 -13.54 4.99 8.36
N LYS A 150 -14.64 5.71 8.15
CA LYS A 150 -15.13 6.10 6.82
C LYS A 150 -14.19 7.05 6.05
N ASN A 151 -13.38 7.83 6.76
CA ASN A 151 -12.56 8.88 6.15
C ASN A 151 -11.10 8.48 5.92
N PHE A 152 -10.52 7.62 6.76
CA PHE A 152 -9.10 7.24 6.69
C PHE A 152 -8.88 5.74 6.48
N LEU A 153 -9.72 4.88 7.06
CA LEU A 153 -9.51 3.41 6.98
C LEU A 153 -10.22 2.77 5.79
N ARG A 154 -11.28 3.41 5.30
CA ARG A 154 -12.03 2.96 4.12
C ARG A 154 -11.12 2.71 2.90
N PRO A 155 -10.20 3.62 2.49
CA PRO A 155 -9.36 3.38 1.32
C PRO A 155 -8.46 2.15 1.46
N PHE A 156 -7.97 1.85 2.67
CA PHE A 156 -7.17 0.65 2.94
C PHE A 156 -7.99 -0.63 2.74
N ARG A 157 -9.22 -0.66 3.27
CA ARG A 157 -10.13 -1.80 3.10
C ARG A 157 -10.54 -1.99 1.64
N GLU A 158 -10.88 -0.91 0.95
CA GLU A 158 -11.22 -0.94 -0.47
C GLU A 158 -10.04 -1.46 -1.29
N HIS A 159 -8.83 -1.03 -0.97
CA HIS A 159 -7.59 -1.47 -1.61
C HIS A 159 -7.31 -2.96 -1.44
N HIS A 160 -7.59 -3.55 -0.29
CA HIS A 160 -7.40 -5.00 -0.12
C HIS A 160 -8.43 -5.84 -0.89
N LEU A 161 -9.63 -5.29 -1.10
CA LEU A 161 -10.68 -5.94 -1.88
C LEU A 161 -10.50 -5.72 -3.38
N ASP A 162 -10.08 -4.52 -3.79
CA ASP A 162 -9.69 -4.17 -5.14
C ASP A 162 -8.37 -3.38 -5.12
N PRO A 163 -7.22 -4.07 -5.27
CA PRO A 163 -5.93 -3.41 -5.17
C PRO A 163 -5.63 -2.45 -6.33
N THR A 164 -6.46 -2.43 -7.38
CA THR A 164 -6.35 -1.43 -8.45
C THR A 164 -7.20 -0.20 -8.21
N SER A 165 -8.04 -0.16 -7.16
CA SER A 165 -8.87 1.01 -6.80
C SER A 165 -8.06 2.28 -6.68
N ILE A 166 -6.93 2.21 -5.96
CA ILE A 166 -5.99 3.33 -5.81
C ILE A 166 -5.50 3.91 -7.14
N THR A 167 -5.44 3.11 -8.21
CA THR A 167 -5.00 3.59 -9.54
C THR A 167 -6.02 4.50 -10.21
N ARG A 168 -7.30 4.40 -9.80
CA ARG A 168 -8.44 5.13 -10.38
C ARG A 168 -8.75 6.44 -9.66
N HIS A 169 -8.22 6.65 -8.46
CA HIS A 169 -8.35 7.91 -7.73
C HIS A 169 -7.51 9.00 -8.39
N ASP A 170 -7.90 10.27 -8.29
CA ASP A 170 -7.05 11.37 -8.73
C ASP A 170 -5.95 11.71 -7.71
N PHE A 171 -5.12 12.72 -8.01
CA PHE A 171 -4.02 13.11 -7.11
C PHE A 171 -4.51 13.56 -5.73
N ILE A 172 -5.66 14.24 -5.67
CA ILE A 172 -6.19 14.79 -4.42
C ILE A 172 -6.71 13.67 -3.53
N GLU A 173 -7.51 12.76 -4.07
CA GLU A 173 -8.04 11.62 -3.30
C GLU A 173 -6.92 10.65 -2.90
N THR A 174 -5.93 10.43 -3.77
CA THR A 174 -4.79 9.54 -3.45
C THR A 174 -3.95 10.09 -2.29
N ASN A 175 -3.71 11.41 -2.24
CA ASN A 175 -2.68 11.99 -1.39
C ASN A 175 -3.22 12.92 -0.28
N GLY A 176 -4.50 13.28 -0.29
CA GLY A 176 -5.05 14.32 0.59
C GLY A 176 -4.76 14.10 2.07
N ASP A 177 -4.82 12.85 2.54
CA ASP A 177 -4.53 12.51 3.93
C ASP A 177 -3.05 12.62 4.28
N ASN A 178 -2.16 12.21 3.38
CA ASN A 178 -0.72 12.37 3.60
C ASN A 178 -0.33 13.86 3.63
N PHE A 179 -0.95 14.67 2.76
CA PHE A 179 -0.74 16.12 2.77
C PHE A 179 -1.29 16.76 4.05
N MET A 180 -2.42 16.29 4.57
CA MET A 180 -2.98 16.78 5.84
C MET A 180 -2.00 16.58 7.01
N VAL A 181 -1.34 15.42 7.11
CA VAL A 181 -0.32 15.14 8.15
C VAL A 181 0.84 16.14 8.09
N GLY A 182 1.23 16.57 6.89
CA GLY A 182 2.32 17.53 6.70
C GLY A 182 2.01 18.95 7.20
N ILE A 183 0.74 19.36 7.27
CA ILE A 183 0.35 20.75 7.62
C ILE A 183 0.87 21.20 8.98
N PRO A 184 0.58 20.52 10.12
CA PRO A 184 1.07 20.96 11.42
C PRO A 184 2.61 20.94 11.50
N ILE A 185 3.26 19.98 10.85
CA ILE A 185 4.72 19.82 10.87
C ILE A 185 5.40 20.96 10.09
N LEU A 186 4.93 21.24 8.88
CA LEU A 186 5.47 22.32 8.04
C LEU A 186 5.04 23.70 8.55
N GLY A 187 3.89 23.81 9.21
CA GLY A 187 3.47 25.00 9.93
C GLY A 187 4.41 25.33 11.09
N TYR A 188 4.76 24.31 11.90
CA TYR A 188 5.78 24.45 12.93
C TYR A 188 7.13 24.88 12.35
N LEU A 189 7.55 24.30 11.23
CA LEU A 189 8.82 24.66 10.59
C LEU A 189 8.81 26.11 10.07
N ALA A 190 7.71 26.55 9.46
CA ALA A 190 7.57 27.94 9.01
C ALA A 190 7.60 28.93 10.19
N GLN A 191 6.92 28.60 11.30
CA GLN A 191 7.01 29.39 12.54
C GLN A 191 8.42 29.39 13.12
N TYR A 192 9.15 28.27 13.06
CA TYR A 192 10.52 28.17 13.51
C TYR A 192 11.42 29.19 12.80
N PHE A 193 11.31 29.32 11.48
CA PHE A 193 12.04 30.34 10.71
C PHE A 193 11.67 31.77 11.10
N TYR A 194 10.43 32.02 11.52
CA TYR A 194 9.97 33.35 11.92
C TYR A 194 10.55 33.79 13.27
N PHE A 195 10.67 32.88 14.23
CA PHE A 195 11.12 33.20 15.60
C PHE A 195 12.63 33.06 15.81
N ARG A 196 13.34 32.35 14.93
CA ARG A 196 14.76 31.99 15.15
C ARG A 196 15.71 32.88 14.38
N THR A 197 16.83 33.18 15.01
CA THR A 197 17.91 33.94 14.39
C THR A 197 18.60 33.12 13.29
N PRO A 198 19.27 33.77 12.32
CA PRO A 198 20.05 33.05 11.30
C PRO A 198 21.09 32.10 11.89
N SER A 199 21.69 32.42 13.05
CA SER A 199 22.66 31.56 13.71
C SER A 199 22.02 30.26 14.22
N GLU A 200 20.87 30.36 14.91
CA GLU A 200 20.11 29.19 15.38
C GLU A 200 19.66 28.32 14.19
N ILE A 201 19.17 28.93 13.11
CA ILE A 201 18.79 28.21 11.88
C ILE A 201 19.98 27.41 11.33
N GLN A 202 21.18 28.00 11.30
CA GLN A 202 22.37 27.27 10.87
C GLN A 202 22.73 26.14 11.84
N GLN A 203 22.64 26.34 13.14
CA GLN A 203 22.91 25.31 14.13
C GLN A 203 21.95 24.11 13.95
N HIS A 204 20.69 24.36 13.65
CA HIS A 204 19.65 23.34 13.50
C HIS A 204 19.36 22.94 12.04
N PHE A 205 20.20 23.35 11.09
CA PHE A 205 19.95 23.16 9.66
C PHE A 205 19.69 21.69 9.28
N GLY A 206 20.42 20.74 9.88
CA GLY A 206 20.20 19.31 9.63
C GLY A 206 18.82 18.82 10.07
N TRP A 207 18.34 19.27 11.23
CA TRP A 207 16.98 18.94 11.71
C TRP A 207 15.91 19.56 10.82
N ILE A 208 16.09 20.82 10.44
CA ILE A 208 15.19 21.52 9.51
C ILE A 208 15.08 20.77 8.18
N ALA A 209 16.23 20.43 7.57
CA ALA A 209 16.27 19.67 6.33
C ALA A 209 15.63 18.28 6.48
N TYR A 210 15.88 17.60 7.61
CA TYR A 210 15.30 16.28 7.89
C TYR A 210 13.77 16.37 7.98
N VAL A 211 13.24 17.28 8.79
CA VAL A 211 11.78 17.45 8.98
C VAL A 211 11.11 17.82 7.66
N PHE A 212 11.69 18.76 6.91
CA PHE A 212 11.17 19.15 5.61
C PHE A 212 11.15 17.98 4.62
N LEU A 213 12.29 17.31 4.41
CA LEU A 213 12.40 16.22 3.43
C LEU A 213 11.58 15.00 3.83
N CYS A 214 11.56 14.63 5.12
CA CYS A 214 10.66 13.61 5.65
C CYS A 214 9.19 13.93 5.33
N SER A 215 8.77 15.19 5.48
CA SER A 215 7.41 15.62 5.16
C SER A 215 7.10 15.49 3.66
N ILE A 216 8.07 15.78 2.78
CA ILE A 216 7.93 15.55 1.33
C ILE A 216 7.76 14.05 1.04
N PHE A 217 8.59 13.19 1.64
CA PHE A 217 8.50 11.75 1.41
C PHE A 217 7.17 11.17 1.90
N VAL A 218 6.70 11.55 3.10
CA VAL A 218 5.38 11.16 3.63
C VAL A 218 4.27 11.62 2.69
N ALA A 219 4.30 12.87 2.23
CA ALA A 219 3.30 13.40 1.30
C ALA A 219 3.22 12.61 -0.01
N MET A 220 4.35 12.09 -0.49
CA MET A 220 4.45 11.30 -1.73
C MET A 220 4.21 9.80 -1.56
N THR A 221 4.16 9.28 -0.32
CA THR A 221 4.04 7.84 -0.03
C THR A 221 2.85 7.20 -0.75
N ASN A 222 1.65 7.79 -0.69
CA ASN A 222 0.48 7.20 -1.35
C ASN A 222 0.58 7.28 -2.87
N GLN A 223 1.20 8.32 -3.42
CA GLN A 223 1.45 8.41 -4.85
C GLN A 223 2.42 7.32 -5.32
N ILE A 224 3.45 7.03 -4.54
CA ILE A 224 4.40 5.96 -4.81
C ILE A 224 3.72 4.59 -4.70
N HIS A 225 2.88 4.39 -3.68
CA HIS A 225 2.04 3.21 -3.52
C HIS A 225 1.11 3.02 -4.73
N LYS A 226 0.43 4.08 -5.19
CA LYS A 226 -0.36 4.05 -6.42
C LYS A 226 0.47 3.61 -7.63
N TRP A 227 1.70 4.09 -7.77
CA TRP A 227 2.60 3.67 -8.86
C TRP A 227 3.05 2.21 -8.75
N SER A 228 3.08 1.61 -7.55
CA SER A 228 3.38 0.18 -7.42
C SER A 228 2.23 -0.71 -7.90
N HIS A 229 1.00 -0.16 -7.99
CA HIS A 229 -0.17 -0.80 -8.60
C HIS A 229 -0.43 -0.42 -10.07
N THR A 230 0.24 0.60 -10.59
CA THR A 230 0.02 1.08 -11.95
C THR A 230 0.96 0.38 -12.93
N TYR A 231 0.45 -0.58 -13.70
CA TYR A 231 1.27 -1.38 -14.63
C TYR A 231 1.57 -0.69 -15.97
N TRP A 232 0.61 0.08 -16.47
CA TRP A 232 0.66 0.72 -17.79
C TRP A 232 0.69 2.25 -17.67
N GLY A 233 1.34 2.93 -18.61
CA GLY A 233 1.29 4.40 -18.70
C GLY A 233 2.10 5.17 -17.66
N LEU A 234 2.95 4.53 -16.85
CA LEU A 234 3.84 5.25 -15.94
C LEU A 234 4.94 6.02 -16.70
N PRO A 235 5.30 7.23 -16.24
CA PRO A 235 6.45 7.95 -16.77
C PRO A 235 7.76 7.16 -16.63
N ARG A 236 8.65 7.29 -17.61
CA ARG A 236 9.95 6.57 -17.64
C ARG A 236 10.80 6.82 -16.39
N TRP A 237 10.73 8.01 -15.81
CA TRP A 237 11.49 8.34 -14.60
C TRP A 237 10.95 7.60 -13.37
N VAL A 238 9.63 7.36 -13.27
CA VAL A 238 9.05 6.54 -12.19
C VAL A 238 9.53 5.10 -12.31
N LEU A 239 9.49 4.55 -13.53
CA LEU A 239 9.98 3.20 -13.81
C LEU A 239 11.47 3.06 -13.48
N LEU A 240 12.28 4.07 -13.81
CA LEU A 240 13.69 4.11 -13.46
C LEU A 240 13.88 4.05 -11.94
N LEU A 241 13.19 4.93 -11.18
CA LEU A 241 13.29 4.95 -9.72
C LEU A 241 12.83 3.62 -9.09
N GLN A 242 11.77 3.00 -9.62
CA GLN A 242 11.33 1.66 -9.17
C GLN A 242 12.37 0.59 -9.51
N SER A 243 12.96 0.60 -10.70
CA SER A 243 13.99 -0.38 -11.09
C SER A 243 15.25 -0.27 -10.25
N CYS A 244 15.64 0.96 -9.89
CA CYS A 244 16.75 1.25 -8.99
C CYS A 244 16.41 1.05 -7.50
N HIS A 245 15.18 0.63 -7.18
CA HIS A 245 14.71 0.47 -5.80
C HIS A 245 14.83 1.75 -4.95
N ILE A 246 14.75 2.93 -5.58
CA ILE A 246 14.74 4.23 -4.88
C ILE A 246 13.34 4.52 -4.33
N ILE A 247 12.31 4.08 -5.04
CA ILE A 247 10.90 4.12 -4.61
C ILE A 247 10.30 2.72 -4.76
N LEU A 248 9.16 2.47 -4.10
CA LEU A 248 8.56 1.14 -3.99
C LEU A 248 8.33 0.46 -5.36
N PRO A 249 9.02 -0.68 -5.64
CA PRO A 249 8.80 -1.45 -6.86
C PRO A 249 7.48 -2.24 -6.82
N ARG A 250 6.84 -2.43 -7.98
CA ARG A 250 5.60 -3.21 -8.15
C ARG A 250 5.72 -4.63 -7.59
N LYS A 251 6.77 -5.36 -8.00
CA LYS A 251 7.04 -6.75 -7.57
C LYS A 251 7.24 -6.86 -6.07
N HIS A 252 7.91 -5.87 -5.45
CA HIS A 252 8.13 -5.84 -4.02
C HIS A 252 6.79 -5.67 -3.28
N HIS A 253 5.98 -4.70 -3.70
CA HIS A 253 4.71 -4.43 -3.04
C HIS A 253 3.69 -5.58 -3.20
N ARG A 254 3.74 -6.30 -4.32
CA ARG A 254 2.88 -7.48 -4.53
C ARG A 254 2.99 -8.55 -3.44
N ILE A 255 4.14 -8.67 -2.77
CA ILE A 255 4.36 -9.64 -1.67
C ILE A 255 3.38 -9.37 -0.51
N HIS A 256 3.07 -8.09 -0.25
CA HIS A 256 2.10 -7.69 0.75
C HIS A 256 0.68 -8.14 0.38
N HIS A 257 0.27 -7.95 -0.89
CA HIS A 257 -1.04 -8.35 -1.45
C HIS A 257 -1.29 -9.86 -1.52
N VAL A 258 -0.29 -10.67 -1.22
CA VAL A 258 -0.50 -12.12 -1.09
C VAL A 258 -1.15 -12.38 0.26
N ALA A 259 -2.26 -13.12 0.28
CA ALA A 259 -2.91 -13.53 1.52
C ALA A 259 -1.87 -14.18 2.48
N PRO A 260 -1.91 -13.89 3.79
CA PRO A 260 -2.97 -13.20 4.54
C PRO A 260 -2.69 -11.70 4.82
N HIS A 261 -1.94 -10.99 3.96
CA HIS A 261 -1.64 -9.55 4.12
C HIS A 261 -0.91 -9.16 5.42
N GLU A 262 -0.04 -10.03 5.93
CA GLU A 262 0.61 -9.85 7.24
C GLU A 262 2.07 -9.37 7.18
N THR A 263 2.57 -9.05 5.98
CA THR A 263 3.99 -8.78 5.73
C THR A 263 4.18 -7.58 4.82
N TYR A 264 5.37 -6.97 4.83
CA TYR A 264 5.83 -5.98 3.84
C TYR A 264 4.98 -4.70 3.78
N PHE A 265 4.66 -4.13 4.95
CA PHE A 265 3.78 -2.97 5.08
C PHE A 265 4.39 -1.63 4.62
N CYS A 266 5.72 -1.49 4.57
CA CYS A 266 6.37 -0.23 4.18
C CYS A 266 6.17 0.04 2.68
N ILE A 267 5.60 1.20 2.35
CA ILE A 267 5.11 1.54 1.01
C ILE A 267 5.77 2.80 0.40
N THR A 268 6.74 3.43 1.08
CA THR A 268 7.48 4.58 0.50
C THR A 268 8.60 4.09 -0.41
N THR A 269 9.48 3.25 0.12
CA THR A 269 10.58 2.61 -0.64
C THR A 269 10.56 1.09 -0.51
N GLY A 270 10.01 0.57 0.59
CA GLY A 270 10.06 -0.84 0.96
C GLY A 270 11.42 -1.30 1.49
N TRP A 271 12.35 -0.38 1.77
CA TRP A 271 13.69 -0.71 2.26
C TRP A 271 13.64 -1.45 3.60
N LEU A 272 12.69 -1.09 4.46
CA LEU A 272 12.57 -1.67 5.78
C LEU A 272 11.76 -2.97 5.82
N ASN A 273 11.11 -3.37 4.72
CA ASN A 273 10.32 -4.59 4.70
C ASN A 273 11.15 -5.84 4.99
N TRP A 274 12.29 -6.02 4.30
CA TRP A 274 13.14 -7.19 4.53
C TRP A 274 13.75 -7.23 5.95
N PRO A 275 14.35 -6.12 6.47
CA PRO A 275 14.83 -6.10 7.85
C PRO A 275 13.75 -6.40 8.89
N LEU A 276 12.57 -5.78 8.77
CA LEU A 276 11.47 -5.94 9.72
C LEU A 276 10.85 -7.34 9.67
N GLU A 277 10.76 -7.93 8.48
CA GLU A 277 10.34 -9.33 8.33
C GLU A 277 11.34 -10.28 9.00
N ARG A 278 12.64 -10.05 8.82
CA ARG A 278 13.69 -10.93 9.37
C ARG A 278 13.69 -10.97 10.89
N ILE A 279 13.33 -9.87 11.54
CA ILE A 279 13.15 -9.81 13.00
C ILE A 279 11.72 -10.07 13.46
N ARG A 280 10.81 -10.40 12.53
CA ARG A 280 9.37 -10.66 12.80
C ARG A 280 8.68 -9.51 13.52
N PHE A 281 9.06 -8.27 13.22
CA PHE A 281 8.64 -7.07 13.95
C PHE A 281 7.12 -6.99 14.12
N TRP A 282 6.38 -7.04 13.01
CA TRP A 282 4.92 -6.91 12.99
C TRP A 282 4.23 -8.02 13.76
N SER A 283 4.51 -9.28 13.43
CA SER A 283 3.93 -10.44 14.12
C SER A 283 4.25 -10.48 15.62
N THR A 284 5.44 -10.02 16.03
CA THR A 284 5.81 -9.96 17.45
C THR A 284 4.95 -8.93 18.19
N ILE A 285 4.75 -7.75 17.60
CA ILE A 285 3.89 -6.72 18.19
C ILE A 285 2.43 -7.19 18.23
N GLU A 286 1.96 -7.89 17.21
CA GLU A 286 0.62 -8.46 17.19
C GLU A 286 0.38 -9.44 18.33
N LEU A 287 1.33 -10.37 18.56
CA LEU A 287 1.26 -11.31 19.68
C LEU A 287 1.24 -10.60 21.03
N ILE A 288 2.02 -9.52 21.18
CA ILE A 288 2.04 -8.71 22.41
C ILE A 288 0.66 -8.05 22.60
N ILE A 289 0.13 -7.38 21.59
CA ILE A 289 -1.18 -6.71 21.66
C ILE A 289 -2.28 -7.72 21.96
N GLU A 290 -2.33 -8.83 21.24
CA GLU A 290 -3.30 -9.90 21.45
C GLU A 290 -3.22 -10.45 22.88
N HIS A 291 -2.01 -10.67 23.41
CA HIS A 291 -1.83 -11.15 24.77
C HIS A 291 -2.41 -10.20 25.82
N PHE A 292 -2.22 -8.88 25.65
CA PHE A 292 -2.67 -7.89 26.63
C PHE A 292 -4.11 -7.42 26.44
N THR A 293 -4.66 -7.51 25.22
CA THR A 293 -5.99 -6.96 24.91
C THR A 293 -7.04 -8.03 24.57
N GLY A 294 -6.62 -9.23 24.18
CA GLY A 294 -7.47 -10.28 23.62
C GLY A 294 -7.96 -10.01 22.20
N LEU A 295 -7.61 -8.86 21.60
CA LEU A 295 -8.00 -8.51 20.23
C LEU A 295 -7.23 -9.38 19.23
N LYS A 296 -7.94 -9.92 18.23
CA LYS A 296 -7.34 -10.70 17.15
C LYS A 296 -6.95 -9.80 15.97
N PRO A 297 -5.74 -9.97 15.42
CA PRO A 297 -5.29 -9.17 14.29
C PRO A 297 -6.10 -9.50 13.02
N ARG A 298 -6.41 -8.47 12.22
CA ARG A 298 -7.12 -8.53 10.92
C ARG A 298 -8.56 -9.04 10.99
N ASP A 299 -9.20 -9.00 12.15
CA ASP A 299 -10.58 -9.46 12.33
C ASP A 299 -11.59 -8.74 11.43
N ASP A 300 -11.43 -7.43 11.24
CA ASP A 300 -12.31 -6.61 10.38
C ASP A 300 -12.05 -6.88 8.88
N ASP A 301 -10.79 -6.92 8.47
CA ASP A 301 -10.37 -7.19 7.09
C ASP A 301 -10.92 -8.54 6.59
N LEU A 302 -10.82 -9.58 7.42
CA LEU A 302 -11.36 -10.91 7.13
C LEU A 302 -12.89 -10.94 7.05
N LYS A 303 -13.61 -10.07 7.78
CA LYS A 303 -15.08 -9.96 7.66
C LYS A 303 -15.47 -9.37 6.31
N TRP A 304 -14.76 -8.33 5.85
CA TRP A 304 -14.97 -7.72 4.55
C TRP A 304 -14.64 -8.67 3.40
N ALA A 305 -13.53 -9.41 3.49
CA ALA A 305 -13.15 -10.42 2.49
C ALA A 305 -14.16 -11.57 2.36
N LYS A 306 -14.96 -11.84 3.42
CA LYS A 306 -16.02 -12.86 3.44
C LYS A 306 -17.36 -12.38 2.91
N LYS A 307 -17.56 -11.07 2.66
CA LYS A 307 -18.74 -10.57 1.95
C LYS A 307 -18.67 -11.00 0.49
N LEU A 308 -18.98 -12.27 0.23
CA LEU A 308 -19.12 -12.86 -1.09
C LEU A 308 -20.60 -12.96 -1.45
N THR A 309 -20.89 -12.62 -2.70
CA THR A 309 -22.18 -12.59 -3.41
C THR A 309 -23.15 -11.46 -3.12
#